data_AF-A0AAW5N185-F1
#
_entry.id   AF-A0AAW5N185-F1
#
_cell.length_a   1.000
_cell.length_b   1.000
_cell.length_c   1.000
_cell.angle_alpha   90.00
_cell.angle_beta   90.00
_cell.angle_gamma   90.00
#
_symmetry.space_group_name_H-M   'P 1'
#
loop_
_entity.id
_entity.type
_entity.pdbx_description
1 polymer ?
#
loop_
_entity_poly.entity_id
_entity_poly.type
_entity_poly.pdbx_seq_one_letter_code
_entity_poly.pdbx_strand_id
1 'polypeptide(L)'
;QQGIAFYRSVFEECKKYGIEPLVTLCHFDVPMHLVTEYGSWRNRKLVEFFSRYARTCFEAFDGLVKYWLTFNEINIMLHSPCSGAG
;
A
#
# COMPACT_ATOMS: atom_id res chain seq x y z
N GLN A 1 5.87 -2.97 -14.08
CA GLN A 1 4.76 -3.78 -14.63
C GLN A 1 4.68 -5.18 -14.02
N GLN A 2 5.79 -5.87 -13.74
CA GLN A 2 5.77 -7.22 -13.14
C GLN A 2 5.02 -7.31 -11.79
N GLY A 3 5.18 -6.31 -10.89
CA GLY A 3 4.45 -6.30 -9.62
C GLY A 3 2.92 -6.25 -9.78
N ILE A 4 2.42 -5.45 -10.73
CA ILE A 4 0.97 -5.39 -11.01
C ILE A 4 0.47 -6.74 -11.54
N ALA A 5 1.22 -7.37 -12.45
CA ALA A 5 0.85 -8.68 -12.99
C ALA A 5 0.81 -9.76 -11.89
N PHE A 6 1.77 -9.73 -10.96
CA PHE A 6 1.79 -10.61 -9.81
C PHE A 6 0.53 -10.46 -8.95
N TYR A 7 0.23 -9.26 -8.45
CA TYR A 7 -0.95 -9.04 -7.61
C TYR A 7 -2.27 -9.28 -8.33
N ARG A 8 -2.34 -9.00 -9.64
CA ARG A 8 -3.50 -9.34 -10.46
C ARG A 8 -3.74 -10.85 -10.47
N SER A 9 -2.69 -11.66 -10.69
CA SER A 9 -2.81 -13.13 -10.64
C SER A 9 -3.27 -13.64 -9.27
N VAL A 10 -2.81 -13.02 -8.19
CA VAL A 10 -3.25 -13.34 -6.83
C VAL A 10 -4.74 -13.04 -6.65
N PHE A 11 -5.20 -11.86 -7.05
CA PHE A 11 -6.61 -11.47 -6.90
C PHE A 11 -7.55 -12.29 -7.81
N GLU A 12 -7.10 -12.62 -9.02
CA GLU A 12 -7.85 -13.52 -9.92
C GLU A 12 -7.98 -14.93 -9.33
N GLU A 13 -6.92 -15.46 -8.71
CA GLU A 13 -6.98 -16.76 -8.04
C GLU A 13 -7.89 -16.71 -6.80
N CYS A 14 -7.87 -15.63 -6.00
CA CYS A 14 -8.83 -15.43 -4.91
C CYS A 14 -10.28 -15.44 -5.43
N LYS A 15 -10.53 -14.71 -6.52
CA LYS A 15 -11.86 -14.60 -7.13
C LYS A 15 -12.37 -15.95 -7.67
N LYS A 16 -11.48 -16.77 -8.23
CA LYS A 16 -11.79 -18.14 -8.67
C LYS A 16 -12.32 -19.02 -7.54
N TYR A 17 -11.87 -18.82 -6.30
CA TYR A 17 -12.39 -19.51 -5.11
C TYR A 17 -13.49 -18.75 -4.37
N GLY A 18 -14.00 -17.63 -4.92
CA GLY A 18 -15.03 -16.82 -4.28
C GLY A 18 -14.56 -16.08 -3.02
N ILE A 19 -13.25 -15.85 -2.88
CA ILE A 19 -12.66 -15.11 -1.77
C ILE A 19 -12.61 -13.62 -2.14
N GLU A 20 -13.21 -12.78 -1.30
CA GLU A 20 -13.14 -11.33 -1.45
C GLU A 20 -11.90 -10.77 -0.73
N PRO A 21 -10.92 -10.18 -1.46
CA PRO A 21 -9.71 -9.68 -0.85
C PRO A 21 -9.94 -8.34 -0.11
N LEU A 22 -9.38 -8.25 1.10
CA LEU A 22 -9.22 -6.98 1.83
C LEU A 22 -7.76 -6.54 1.70
N VAL A 23 -7.51 -5.47 0.95
CA VAL A 23 -6.15 -5.05 0.61
C VAL A 23 -5.73 -3.84 1.44
N THR A 24 -4.59 -3.94 2.11
CA THR A 24 -3.93 -2.82 2.81
C THR A 24 -2.85 -2.21 1.93
N LEU A 25 -2.91 -0.90 1.69
CA LEU A 25 -1.98 -0.20 0.80
C LEU A 25 -0.60 0.03 1.43
N CYS A 26 -0.55 0.33 2.73
CA CYS A 26 0.69 0.57 3.47
C CYS A 26 0.70 -0.26 4.75
N HIS A 27 1.70 -1.13 4.89
CA HIS A 27 1.90 -2.01 6.03
C HIS A 27 3.38 -2.03 6.42
N PHE A 28 3.86 -0.90 6.94
CA PHE A 28 5.24 -0.73 7.47
C PHE A 28 6.35 -0.91 6.43
N ASP A 29 6.02 -0.71 5.16
CA ASP A 29 6.84 -1.06 3.99
C ASP A 29 7.19 0.15 3.13
N VAL A 30 7.44 1.31 3.76
CA VAL A 30 7.86 2.53 3.06
C VAL A 30 9.19 2.26 2.34
N PRO A 31 9.31 2.54 1.02
CA PRO A 31 10.55 2.34 0.29
C PRO A 31 11.73 3.10 0.92
N MET A 32 12.85 2.42 1.15
CA MET A 32 14.05 2.98 1.81
C MET A 32 14.56 4.26 1.15
N HIS A 33 14.46 4.38 -0.17
CA HIS A 33 14.83 5.59 -0.90
C HIS A 33 14.03 6.82 -0.42
N LEU A 34 12.74 6.67 -0.14
CA LEU A 34 11.91 7.76 0.38
C LEU A 34 12.24 8.09 1.84
N VAL A 35 12.69 7.11 2.61
CA VAL A 35 13.21 7.32 3.97
C VAL A 35 14.49 8.15 3.91
N THR A 36 15.46 7.76 3.08
CA THR A 36 16.78 8.41 3.04
C THR A 36 16.76 9.79 2.40
N GLU A 37 16.01 9.99 1.32
CA GLU A 37 16.00 11.28 0.59
C GLU A 37 15.00 12.29 1.15
N TYR A 38 13.85 11.81 1.64
CA TYR A 38 12.74 12.68 2.03
C TYR A 38 12.44 12.61 3.53
N GLY A 39 13.07 11.72 4.30
CA GLY A 39 12.78 11.55 5.73
C GLY A 39 11.42 10.89 5.99
N SER A 40 10.91 10.11 5.03
CA SER A 40 9.63 9.42 5.11
C SER A 40 8.46 10.38 5.43
N TRP A 41 7.54 9.99 6.32
CA TRP A 41 6.31 10.70 6.65
C TRP A 41 6.51 12.07 7.30
N ARG A 42 7.76 12.42 7.66
CA ARG A 42 8.11 13.76 8.13
C ARG A 42 8.00 14.80 7.01
N ASN A 43 8.06 14.38 5.74
CA ASN A 43 7.97 15.27 4.59
C ASN A 43 6.61 15.16 3.91
N ARG A 44 5.94 16.30 3.74
CA ARG A 44 4.62 16.39 3.10
C ARG A 44 4.58 15.86 1.68
N LYS A 45 5.71 15.84 0.95
CA LYS A 45 5.80 15.24 -0.39
C LYS A 45 5.41 13.76 -0.40
N LEU A 46 5.58 13.05 0.73
CA LEU A 46 5.21 11.65 0.83
C LEU A 46 3.70 11.42 0.66
N VAL A 47 2.88 12.40 1.05
CA VAL A 47 1.42 12.35 0.85
C VAL A 47 1.07 12.32 -0.64
N GLU A 48 1.79 13.10 -1.46
CA GLU A 48 1.59 13.12 -2.90
C GLU A 48 2.05 11.79 -3.54
N PHE A 49 3.23 11.28 -3.14
CA PHE A 49 3.74 10.01 -3.64
C PHE A 49 2.82 8.85 -3.28
N PHE A 50 2.33 8.81 -2.04
CA PHE A 50 1.37 7.80 -1.60
C PHE A 50 0.05 7.92 -2.33
N SER A 51 -0.45 9.13 -2.56
CA SER A 51 -1.70 9.36 -3.32
C SER A 51 -1.58 8.87 -4.77
N ARG A 52 -0.42 9.07 -5.41
CA ARG A 52 -0.14 8.55 -6.76
C ARG A 52 -0.05 7.03 -6.77
N TYR A 53 0.60 6.44 -5.77
CA TYR A 53 0.66 4.99 -5.59
C TYR A 53 -0.73 4.38 -5.40
N ALA A 54 -1.52 4.91 -4.46
CA ALA A 54 -2.87 4.45 -4.19
C ALA A 54 -3.77 4.54 -5.44
N ARG A 55 -3.70 5.65 -6.19
CA ARG A 55 -4.42 5.79 -7.47
C ARG A 55 -4.02 4.71 -8.47
N THR A 56 -2.72 4.45 -8.61
CA THR A 56 -2.23 3.41 -9.52
C THR A 56 -2.78 2.02 -9.14
N CYS A 57 -2.84 1.71 -7.84
CA CYS A 57 -3.44 0.46 -7.36
C CYS A 57 -4.93 0.38 -7.66
N PHE A 58 -5.70 1.45 -7.37
CA PHE A 58 -7.13 1.48 -7.65
C PHE A 58 -7.44 1.32 -9.13
N GLU A 59 -6.70 2.00 -10.01
CA GLU A 59 -6.87 1.88 -11.46
C GLU A 59 -6.45 0.49 -11.98
N ALA A 60 -5.35 -0.07 -11.46
CA ALA A 60 -4.83 -1.35 -11.94
C ALA A 60 -5.66 -2.56 -11.49
N PHE A 61 -6.34 -2.47 -10.34
CA PHE A 61 -7.10 -3.57 -9.72
C PHE A 61 -8.60 -3.30 -9.63
N ASP A 62 -9.09 -2.32 -10.40
CA ASP A 62 -10.52 -2.05 -10.53
C ASP A 62 -11.29 -3.31 -10.95
N GLY A 63 -12.43 -3.56 -10.29
CA GLY A 63 -13.24 -4.77 -10.48
C GLY A 63 -12.67 -6.08 -9.94
N LEU A 64 -11.44 -6.09 -9.39
CA LEU A 64 -10.85 -7.24 -8.71
C LEU A 64 -10.85 -7.11 -7.18
N VAL A 65 -10.78 -5.89 -6.65
CA VAL A 65 -10.73 -5.63 -5.20
C VAL A 65 -11.80 -4.62 -4.81
N LYS A 66 -12.69 -5.01 -3.89
CA LYS A 66 -13.74 -4.12 -3.36
C LYS A 66 -13.33 -3.39 -2.09
N TYR A 67 -12.62 -4.05 -1.19
CA TYR A 67 -12.30 -3.51 0.14
C TYR A 67 -10.84 -3.11 0.27
N TRP A 68 -10.64 -1.88 0.74
CA TRP A 68 -9.33 -1.26 0.85
C TRP A 68 -9.11 -0.66 2.23
N LEU A 69 -7.89 -0.82 2.74
CA LEU A 69 -7.37 -0.14 3.92
C LEU A 69 -6.18 0.70 3.50
N THR A 70 -6.12 1.96 3.95
CA THR A 70 -5.03 2.88 3.59
C THR A 70 -3.76 2.55 4.37
N PHE A 71 -3.85 2.57 5.69
CA PHE A 71 -2.74 2.31 6.61
C PHE A 71 -3.14 1.21 7.59
N ASN A 72 -2.28 0.21 7.75
CA ASN A 72 -2.35 -0.69 8.89
C ASN A 72 -1.87 0.05 10.15
N GLU A 73 -2.62 -0.06 11.25
CA GLU A 73 -2.25 0.39 12.60
C GLU A 73 -1.50 1.74 12.63
N ILE A 74 -2.13 2.80 12.09
CA ILE A 74 -1.49 4.12 11.96
C ILE A 74 -0.93 4.66 13.29
N ASN A 75 -1.52 4.24 14.41
CA ASN A 75 -1.09 4.57 15.77
C ASN A 75 0.25 3.96 16.16
N ILE A 76 0.73 2.89 15.50
CA ILE A 76 2.02 2.30 15.82
C ILE A 76 3.16 3.29 15.54
N MET A 77 2.97 4.30 14.69
CA MET A 77 3.93 5.40 14.54
C MET A 77 4.25 6.11 15.87
N LEU A 78 3.33 6.09 16.84
CA LEU A 78 3.53 6.67 18.17
C LEU A 78 4.23 5.71 19.14
N HIS A 79 4.07 4.39 18.94
CA HIS A 79 4.56 3.37 19.88
C HIS A 79 5.87 2.70 19.43
N SER A 80 6.05 2.54 18.12
CA SER A 80 7.28 2.07 17.48
C SER A 80 7.56 2.90 16.22
N PRO A 81 8.07 4.13 16.37
CA PRO A 81 8.23 5.06 15.25
C PRO A 81 9.13 4.51 14.13
N CYS A 82 10.18 3.77 14.46
CA CYS A 82 11.07 3.16 13.47
C CYS A 82 10.40 2.02 12.67
N SER A 83 9.45 1.30 13.26
CA SER A 83 8.71 0.25 12.54
C SER A 83 7.50 0.81 11.80
N GLY A 84 6.78 1.76 12.40
CA GLY A 84 5.55 2.31 11.86
C GLY A 84 5.74 3.32 10.74
N ALA A 85 6.82 4.09 10.78
CA ALA A 85 7.09 5.16 9.81
C ALA A 85 8.14 4.78 8.75
N GLY A 86 8.84 3.66 8.92
CA GLY A 86 10.04 3.32 8.15
C GLY A 86 11.26 4.10 8.65
#